data_AF-A0A7Y2DUH8-F1
#
_entry.id   AF-A0A7Y2DUH8-F1
#
_cell.length_a   1.000
_cell.length_b   1.000
_cell.length_c   1.000
_cell.angle_alpha   90.00
_cell.angle_beta   90.00
_cell.angle_gamma   90.00
#
_symmetry.space_group_name_H-M   'P 1'
#
loop_
_entity.id
_entity.type
_entity.pdbx_description
1 polymer ?
#
loop_
_entity_poly.entity_id
_entity_poly.type
_entity_poly.pdbx_seq_one_letter_code
_entity_poly.pdbx_strand_id
1 'polypeptide(L)'
;MIFHENVSDEDRKKIEKALADIKKFGDGFHNQTAEFIEENEIVIYVDSAERVGGSGSVQLNDPRAARRAVAGRNLEVGSAARYVRLNLARETIDAGGQQGIEGTFVHEGKHARDFALMLSTFSKGIEEKVFNPTAFQREYSAHLTAAFYLLRRGESYVKEGISLGILYDNGQTIMVNRKGIRSRLKNNYGLTKATPGDLLNTCSSPRIRLPRKKFLGIF
;
A
#
# COMPACT_ATOMS: atom_id res chain seq x y z
N MET A 1 -0.80 9.40 -11.07
CA MET A 1 0.54 8.82 -10.80
C MET A 1 1.62 9.58 -11.52
N ILE A 2 2.86 9.46 -11.06
CA ILE A 2 4.07 9.97 -11.72
C ILE A 2 5.06 8.80 -11.81
N PHE A 3 5.57 8.49 -12.99
CA PHE A 3 6.65 7.52 -13.14
C PHE A 3 8.00 8.17 -12.87
N HIS A 4 8.80 7.55 -12.02
CA HIS A 4 10.20 7.93 -11.87
C HIS A 4 10.99 7.64 -13.15
N GLU A 5 12.11 8.33 -13.35
CA GLU A 5 12.97 8.21 -14.54
C GLU A 5 13.53 6.79 -14.75
N ASN A 6 13.64 5.99 -13.69
CA ASN A 6 14.12 4.60 -13.76
C ASN A 6 13.06 3.61 -14.28
N VAL A 7 11.82 4.05 -14.52
CA VAL A 7 10.75 3.20 -15.06
C VAL A 7 10.70 3.33 -16.57
N SER A 8 11.05 2.24 -17.27
CA SER A 8 11.06 2.18 -18.73
C SER A 8 9.66 2.30 -19.33
N ASP A 9 9.54 2.75 -20.58
CA ASP A 9 8.24 2.86 -21.26
C ASP A 9 7.51 1.53 -21.41
N GLU A 10 8.25 0.42 -21.50
CA GLU A 10 7.65 -0.92 -21.51
C GLU A 10 7.00 -1.25 -20.17
N ASP A 11 7.69 -0.95 -19.06
CA ASP A 11 7.16 -1.17 -17.72
C ASP A 11 5.97 -0.27 -17.43
N ARG A 12 6.01 0.99 -17.88
CA ARG A 12 4.89 1.93 -17.76
C ARG A 12 3.62 1.34 -18.36
N LYS A 13 3.71 0.79 -19.58
CA LYS A 13 2.57 0.13 -20.24
C LYS A 13 2.06 -1.09 -19.48
N LYS A 14 2.96 -1.92 -18.93
CA LYS A 14 2.57 -3.08 -18.10
C LYS A 14 1.86 -2.65 -16.82
N ILE A 15 2.36 -1.60 -16.17
CA ILE A 15 1.76 -1.02 -14.96
C ILE A 15 0.39 -0.40 -15.25
N GLU A 16 0.27 0.41 -16.30
CA GLU A 16 -1.00 0.99 -16.74
C GLU A 16 -2.03 -0.09 -17.06
N LYS A 17 -1.60 -1.15 -17.77
CA LYS A 17 -2.45 -2.30 -18.04
C LYS A 17 -2.90 -2.99 -16.74
N ALA A 18 -2.01 -3.15 -15.76
CA ALA A 18 -2.35 -3.75 -14.47
C ALA A 18 -3.38 -2.92 -13.71
N LEU A 19 -3.23 -1.59 -13.68
CA LEU A 19 -4.23 -0.71 -13.07
C LEU A 19 -5.57 -0.82 -13.79
N ALA A 20 -5.58 -0.83 -15.13
CA ALA A 20 -6.80 -1.05 -15.92
C ALA A 20 -7.48 -2.40 -15.62
N ASP A 21 -6.70 -3.48 -15.50
CA ASP A 21 -7.20 -4.80 -15.16
C ASP A 21 -7.70 -4.87 -13.71
N ILE A 22 -7.04 -4.22 -12.76
CA ILE A 22 -7.54 -4.11 -11.37
C ILE A 22 -8.91 -3.45 -11.34
N LYS A 23 -9.11 -2.35 -12.08
CA LYS A 23 -10.42 -1.67 -12.19
C LYS A 23 -11.48 -2.55 -12.82
N LYS A 24 -11.12 -3.31 -13.86
CA LYS A 24 -12.04 -4.18 -14.61
C LYS A 24 -12.48 -5.41 -13.82
N PHE A 25 -11.55 -6.06 -13.13
CA PHE A 25 -11.79 -7.38 -12.51
C PHE A 25 -11.95 -7.33 -10.99
N GLY A 26 -11.54 -6.22 -10.36
CA GLY A 26 -11.70 -6.00 -8.93
C GLY A 26 -13.15 -5.74 -8.51
N ASP A 27 -13.32 -5.46 -7.21
CA ASP A 27 -14.55 -4.89 -6.66
C ASP A 27 -14.42 -3.35 -6.55
N GLY A 28 -15.43 -2.69 -5.96
CA GLY A 28 -15.41 -1.23 -5.80
C GLY A 28 -14.21 -0.71 -5.00
N PHE A 29 -13.70 -1.48 -4.03
CA PHE A 29 -12.53 -1.06 -3.26
C PHE A 29 -11.24 -1.16 -4.08
N HIS A 30 -11.10 -2.23 -4.86
CA HIS A 30 -9.98 -2.40 -5.79
C HIS A 30 -9.99 -1.32 -6.86
N ASN A 31 -11.15 -1.01 -7.45
CA ASN A 31 -11.30 0.06 -8.44
C ASN A 31 -10.84 1.40 -7.86
N GLN A 32 -11.39 1.81 -6.72
CA GLN A 32 -10.98 3.05 -6.04
C GLN A 32 -9.49 3.09 -5.68
N THR A 33 -8.86 1.93 -5.47
CA THR A 33 -7.43 1.87 -5.17
C THR A 33 -6.60 2.11 -6.41
N ALA A 34 -6.96 1.49 -7.54
CA ALA A 34 -6.31 1.73 -8.82
C ALA A 34 -6.53 3.19 -9.30
N GLU A 35 -7.77 3.69 -9.24
CA GLU A 35 -8.10 5.09 -9.54
C GLU A 35 -7.29 6.06 -8.64
N PHE A 36 -7.20 5.77 -7.33
CA PHE A 36 -6.40 6.60 -6.43
C PHE A 36 -4.93 6.68 -6.86
N ILE A 37 -4.35 5.58 -7.33
CA ILE A 37 -2.97 5.58 -7.84
C ILE A 37 -2.87 6.37 -9.14
N GLU A 38 -3.76 6.11 -10.10
CA GLU A 38 -3.73 6.74 -11.43
C GLU A 38 -3.97 8.25 -11.36
N GLU A 39 -4.93 8.70 -10.55
CA GLU A 39 -5.39 10.09 -10.55
C GLU A 39 -4.57 11.00 -9.62
N ASN A 40 -3.85 10.43 -8.65
CA ASN A 40 -3.09 11.23 -7.69
C ASN A 40 -1.57 11.10 -7.92
N GLU A 41 -0.79 12.08 -7.46
CA GLU A 41 0.66 12.20 -7.76
C GLU A 41 1.56 11.18 -7.03
N ILE A 42 1.12 9.94 -6.83
CA ILE A 42 1.96 8.86 -6.28
C ILE A 42 3.12 8.59 -7.24
N VAL A 43 4.34 8.57 -6.70
CA VAL A 43 5.54 8.31 -7.50
C VAL A 43 5.81 6.81 -7.57
N ILE A 44 5.88 6.27 -8.79
CA ILE A 44 6.13 4.84 -9.05
C ILE A 44 7.59 4.64 -9.44
N TYR A 45 8.25 3.68 -8.79
CA TYR A 45 9.62 3.25 -9.08
C TYR A 45 9.66 1.78 -9.44
N VAL A 46 10.65 1.38 -10.22
CA VAL A 46 11.01 -0.03 -10.43
C VAL A 46 12.47 -0.22 -10.02
N ASP A 47 12.71 -1.05 -9.01
CA ASP A 47 14.04 -1.35 -8.45
C ASP A 47 14.22 -2.87 -8.30
N SER A 48 15.41 -3.39 -7.98
CA SER A 48 15.59 -4.83 -7.72
C SER A 48 14.86 -5.26 -6.44
N ALA A 49 14.43 -6.52 -6.36
CA ALA A 49 13.76 -7.08 -5.19
C ALA A 49 14.59 -6.93 -3.89
N GLU A 50 15.92 -7.00 -4.00
CA GLU A 50 16.84 -6.74 -2.90
C GLU A 50 16.69 -5.32 -2.34
N ARG A 51 16.62 -4.31 -3.22
CA ARG A 51 16.45 -2.90 -2.82
C ARG A 51 15.04 -2.60 -2.34
N VAL A 52 14.05 -3.27 -2.91
CA VAL A 52 12.64 -3.12 -2.54
C VAL A 52 12.35 -3.81 -1.20
N GLY A 53 13.05 -4.89 -0.87
CA GLY A 53 12.82 -5.72 0.31
C GLY A 53 11.64 -6.71 0.15
N GLY A 54 11.26 -7.04 -1.10
CA GLY A 54 10.08 -7.84 -1.41
C GLY A 54 9.63 -7.68 -2.87
N SER A 55 8.37 -8.02 -3.17
CA SER A 55 7.78 -7.81 -4.51
C SER A 55 7.40 -6.35 -4.77
N GLY A 56 7.13 -5.59 -3.70
CA GLY A 56 6.84 -4.17 -3.71
C GLY A 56 7.08 -3.56 -2.33
N SER A 57 7.07 -2.24 -2.27
CA SER A 57 7.07 -1.50 -0.99
C SER A 57 6.50 -0.11 -1.14
N VAL A 58 5.92 0.43 -0.07
CA VAL A 58 5.46 1.81 -0.01
C VAL A 58 6.13 2.56 1.13
N GLN A 59 6.58 3.78 0.81
CA GLN A 59 7.21 4.68 1.76
C GLN A 59 6.89 6.15 1.42
N LEU A 60 7.32 7.07 2.29
CA LEU A 60 7.24 8.49 1.96
C LEU A 60 8.41 8.88 1.04
N ASN A 61 8.10 9.55 -0.07
CA ASN A 61 9.09 9.99 -1.05
C ASN A 61 10.01 11.08 -0.48
N ASP A 62 9.43 12.08 0.20
CA ASP A 62 10.16 13.07 1.00
C ASP A 62 9.48 13.20 2.38
N PRO A 63 9.98 12.49 3.40
CA PRO A 63 9.44 12.57 4.76
C PRO A 63 9.47 13.97 5.37
N ARG A 64 10.45 14.82 5.00
CA ARG A 64 10.56 16.18 5.52
C ARG A 64 9.51 17.09 4.87
N ALA A 65 9.30 16.98 3.56
CA ALA A 65 8.23 17.70 2.87
C ALA A 65 6.85 17.24 3.35
N ALA A 66 6.63 15.93 3.49
CA ALA A 66 5.39 15.38 4.04
C ALA A 66 5.08 15.97 5.43
N ARG A 67 6.10 16.04 6.31
CA ARG A 67 5.96 16.65 7.63
C ARG A 67 5.63 18.15 7.57
N ARG A 68 6.26 18.90 6.66
CA ARG A 68 5.94 20.33 6.45
C ARG A 68 4.50 20.51 5.97
N ALA A 69 4.05 19.66 5.04
CA ALA A 69 2.68 19.66 4.54
C ALA A 69 1.66 19.37 5.64
N VAL A 70 1.92 18.36 6.48
CA VAL A 70 1.11 18.06 7.67
C VAL A 70 1.03 19.26 8.61
N ALA A 71 2.16 19.93 8.87
CA ALA A 71 2.20 21.12 9.72
C ALA A 71 1.45 22.32 9.12
N GLY A 72 1.33 22.39 7.79
CA GLY A 72 0.54 23.38 7.06
C GLY A 72 -0.98 23.27 7.24
N ARG A 73 -1.46 22.13 7.75
CA ARG A 73 -2.88 21.77 7.97
C ARG A 73 -3.70 21.61 6.68
N ASN A 74 -4.88 21.00 6.81
CA ASN A 74 -5.88 20.81 5.74
C ASN A 74 -5.35 20.11 4.49
N LEU A 75 -4.47 19.12 4.66
CA LEU A 75 -4.00 18.29 3.57
C LEU A 75 -5.09 17.25 3.25
N GLU A 76 -5.67 17.34 2.06
CA GLU A 76 -6.62 16.33 1.57
C GLU A 76 -5.90 15.03 1.19
N VAL A 77 -6.61 13.90 1.24
CA VAL A 77 -6.02 12.57 1.01
C VAL A 77 -5.39 12.46 -0.39
N GLY A 78 -6.07 12.97 -1.42
CA GLY A 78 -5.51 12.98 -2.78
C GLY A 78 -4.23 13.80 -2.89
N SER A 79 -4.23 15.02 -2.34
CA SER A 79 -3.04 15.87 -2.29
C SER A 79 -1.92 15.30 -1.42
N ALA A 80 -2.22 14.46 -0.43
CA ALA A 80 -1.22 13.79 0.38
C ALA A 80 -0.47 12.69 -0.42
N ALA A 81 -1.08 12.15 -1.46
CA ALA A 81 -0.52 11.07 -2.27
C ALA A 81 0.80 11.46 -2.96
N ARG A 82 1.01 12.75 -3.24
CA ARG A 82 2.27 13.28 -3.80
C ARG A 82 3.50 13.03 -2.94
N TYR A 83 3.31 12.75 -1.66
CA TYR A 83 4.38 12.43 -0.72
C TYR A 83 4.61 10.92 -0.59
N VAL A 84 3.85 10.11 -1.32
CA VAL A 84 3.90 8.65 -1.26
C VAL A 84 4.65 8.13 -2.49
N ARG A 85 5.54 7.19 -2.23
CA ARG A 85 6.32 6.44 -3.22
C ARG A 85 5.91 4.98 -3.15
N LEU A 86 5.61 4.38 -4.29
CA LEU A 86 5.35 2.95 -4.46
C LEU A 86 6.45 2.35 -5.34
N ASN A 87 7.12 1.34 -4.80
CA ASN A 87 8.17 0.59 -5.47
C ASN A 87 7.63 -0.75 -5.93
N LEU A 88 7.93 -1.11 -7.16
CA LEU A 88 7.75 -2.45 -7.69
C LEU A 88 9.12 -3.10 -7.89
N ALA A 89 9.27 -4.35 -7.47
CA ALA A 89 10.47 -5.11 -7.79
C ALA A 89 10.49 -5.47 -9.28
N ARG A 90 11.65 -5.35 -9.93
CA ARG A 90 11.89 -5.75 -11.31
C ARG A 90 11.47 -7.20 -11.55
N GLU A 91 11.80 -8.07 -10.61
CA GLU A 91 11.49 -9.50 -10.62
C GLU A 91 9.97 -9.76 -10.58
N THR A 92 9.20 -8.86 -9.98
CA THR A 92 7.73 -8.92 -10.02
C THR A 92 7.20 -8.73 -11.44
N ILE A 93 7.84 -7.86 -12.23
CA ILE A 93 7.50 -7.64 -13.64
C ILE A 93 7.99 -8.82 -14.49
N ASP A 94 9.26 -9.18 -14.34
CA ASP A 94 9.94 -10.08 -15.28
C ASP A 94 9.54 -11.54 -15.06
N ALA A 95 9.46 -11.99 -13.80
CA ALA A 95 9.10 -13.36 -13.46
C ALA A 95 7.62 -13.52 -13.09
N GLY A 96 7.06 -12.54 -12.37
CA GLY A 96 5.64 -12.55 -12.00
C GLY A 96 4.70 -12.20 -13.15
N GLY A 97 5.22 -11.54 -14.20
CA GLY A 97 4.42 -11.08 -15.33
C GLY A 97 3.28 -10.16 -14.90
N GLN A 98 2.26 -10.08 -15.73
CA GLN A 98 1.08 -9.24 -15.49
C GLN A 98 0.41 -9.55 -14.13
N GLN A 99 0.36 -10.82 -13.77
CA GLN A 99 -0.26 -11.31 -12.54
C GLN A 99 0.47 -10.81 -11.29
N GLY A 100 1.81 -10.90 -11.28
CA GLY A 100 2.63 -10.38 -10.17
C GLY A 100 2.49 -8.86 -10.00
N ILE A 101 2.35 -8.13 -11.11
CA ILE A 101 2.12 -6.67 -11.07
C ILE A 101 0.76 -6.39 -10.44
N GLU A 102 -0.32 -7.02 -10.93
CA GLU A 102 -1.68 -6.81 -10.40
C GLU A 102 -1.77 -7.15 -8.90
N GLY A 103 -1.23 -8.30 -8.49
CA GLY A 103 -1.21 -8.73 -7.08
C GLY A 103 -0.46 -7.76 -6.17
N THR A 104 0.73 -7.31 -6.61
CA THR A 104 1.54 -6.34 -5.86
C THR A 104 0.86 -4.98 -5.81
N PHE A 105 0.28 -4.48 -6.91
CA PHE A 105 -0.39 -3.18 -6.91
C PHE A 105 -1.65 -3.13 -6.05
N VAL A 106 -2.40 -4.23 -5.94
CA VAL A 106 -3.53 -4.30 -5.02
C VAL A 106 -3.06 -4.22 -3.56
N HIS A 107 -1.97 -4.93 -3.24
CA HIS A 107 -1.39 -4.93 -1.90
C HIS A 107 -0.77 -3.57 -1.54
N GLU A 108 0.18 -3.11 -2.34
CA GLU A 108 0.90 -1.86 -2.10
C GLU A 108 0.02 -0.63 -2.32
N GLY A 109 -0.97 -0.70 -3.22
CA GLY A 109 -1.95 0.36 -3.39
C GLY A 109 -2.76 0.62 -2.11
N LYS A 110 -3.05 -0.43 -1.34
CA LYS A 110 -3.65 -0.29 -0.01
C LYS A 110 -2.71 0.48 0.94
N HIS A 111 -1.43 0.14 0.96
CA HIS A 111 -0.43 0.86 1.76
C HIS A 111 -0.28 2.32 1.35
N ALA A 112 -0.32 2.59 0.04
CA ALA A 112 -0.23 3.95 -0.48
C ALA A 112 -1.40 4.82 -0.03
N ARG A 113 -2.63 4.27 -0.10
CA ARG A 113 -3.82 4.93 0.48
C ARG A 113 -3.69 5.13 1.98
N ASP A 114 -3.17 4.16 2.71
CA ASP A 114 -2.98 4.24 4.16
C ASP A 114 -2.00 5.36 4.56
N PHE A 115 -0.88 5.52 3.83
CA PHE A 115 0.05 6.62 4.04
C PHE A 115 -0.61 7.98 3.75
N ALA A 116 -1.32 8.10 2.63
CA ALA A 116 -2.00 9.34 2.26
C ALA A 116 -3.09 9.72 3.28
N LEU A 117 -3.87 8.75 3.75
CA LEU A 117 -4.90 8.94 4.79
C LEU A 117 -4.27 9.32 6.13
N MET A 118 -3.15 8.69 6.51
CA MET A 118 -2.40 9.05 7.71
C MET A 118 -1.94 10.51 7.63
N LEU A 119 -1.27 10.93 6.55
CA LEU A 119 -0.85 12.33 6.38
C LEU A 119 -2.04 13.30 6.44
N SER A 120 -3.15 13.00 5.77
CA SER A 120 -4.34 13.84 5.79
C SER A 120 -4.94 13.99 7.20
N THR A 121 -5.16 12.89 7.91
CA THR A 121 -5.74 12.92 9.26
C THR A 121 -4.82 13.58 10.28
N PHE A 122 -3.50 13.38 10.18
CA PHE A 122 -2.53 14.11 10.99
C PHE A 122 -2.57 15.62 10.71
N SER A 123 -2.73 16.05 9.46
CA SER A 123 -2.79 17.47 9.11
C SER A 123 -4.02 18.19 9.70
N LYS A 124 -5.12 17.46 9.91
CA LYS A 124 -6.35 17.99 10.51
C LYS A 124 -6.16 18.30 12.01
N GLY A 125 -5.20 17.67 12.67
CA GLY A 125 -4.85 17.99 14.05
C GLY A 125 -5.87 17.56 15.11
N ILE A 126 -6.81 16.66 14.76
CA ILE A 126 -7.85 16.14 15.66
C ILE A 126 -7.40 14.75 16.12
N GLU A 127 -6.91 14.66 17.35
CA GLU A 127 -6.20 13.48 17.87
C GLU A 127 -7.04 12.20 17.82
N GLU A 128 -8.32 12.28 18.15
CA GLU A 128 -9.25 11.14 18.18
C GLU A 128 -9.61 10.62 16.77
N LYS A 129 -9.31 11.40 15.72
CA LYS A 129 -9.62 11.08 14.32
C LYS A 129 -8.39 10.67 13.51
N VAL A 130 -7.24 10.50 14.17
CA VAL A 130 -5.99 10.13 13.51
C VAL A 130 -6.05 8.69 13.00
N PHE A 131 -5.83 8.52 11.69
CA PHE A 131 -5.59 7.21 11.10
C PHE A 131 -4.11 6.85 11.25
N ASN A 132 -3.79 5.91 12.14
CA ASN A 132 -2.43 5.49 12.41
C ASN A 132 -2.39 4.00 12.79
N PRO A 133 -2.59 3.08 11.82
CA PRO A 133 -2.61 1.66 12.09
C PRO A 133 -1.23 1.14 12.51
N THR A 134 -1.21 0.03 13.22
CA THR A 134 0.02 -0.75 13.46
C THR A 134 0.45 -1.49 12.20
N ALA A 135 1.72 -1.92 12.15
CA ALA A 135 2.23 -2.76 11.05
C ALA A 135 1.34 -4.00 10.85
N PHE A 136 0.98 -4.72 11.92
CA PHE A 136 0.08 -5.89 11.82
C PHE A 136 -1.27 -5.54 11.19
N GLN A 137 -1.90 -4.44 11.60
CA GLN A 137 -3.20 -4.03 11.04
C GLN A 137 -3.09 -3.70 9.54
N ARG A 138 -2.03 -2.99 9.17
CA ARG A 138 -1.76 -2.57 7.80
C ARG A 138 -1.49 -3.77 6.90
N GLU A 139 -0.54 -4.62 7.27
CA GLU A 139 -0.18 -5.83 6.51
C GLU A 139 -1.35 -6.81 6.39
N TYR A 140 -2.10 -7.00 7.48
CA TYR A 140 -3.25 -7.92 7.48
C TYR A 140 -4.35 -7.41 6.53
N SER A 141 -4.62 -6.10 6.54
CA SER A 141 -5.60 -5.50 5.64
C SER A 141 -5.16 -5.60 4.18
N ALA A 142 -3.88 -5.35 3.87
CA ALA A 142 -3.38 -5.41 2.49
C ALA A 142 -3.38 -6.84 1.94
N HIS A 143 -2.96 -7.84 2.74
CA HIS A 143 -3.08 -9.25 2.36
C HIS A 143 -4.53 -9.69 2.17
N LEU A 144 -5.47 -9.19 2.98
CA LEU A 144 -6.89 -9.46 2.78
C LEU A 144 -7.40 -8.87 1.47
N THR A 145 -7.05 -7.62 1.16
CA THR A 145 -7.41 -6.97 -0.11
C THR A 145 -6.86 -7.77 -1.28
N ALA A 146 -5.56 -8.11 -1.27
CA ALA A 146 -4.95 -8.94 -2.31
C ALA A 146 -5.65 -10.31 -2.45
N ALA A 147 -5.96 -10.99 -1.34
CA ALA A 147 -6.66 -12.27 -1.38
C ALA A 147 -8.04 -12.16 -2.04
N PHE A 148 -8.84 -11.14 -1.71
CA PHE A 148 -10.14 -10.93 -2.35
C PHE A 148 -10.00 -10.64 -3.84
N TYR A 149 -9.00 -9.85 -4.24
CA TYR A 149 -8.71 -9.62 -5.65
C TYR A 149 -8.37 -10.91 -6.40
N LEU A 150 -7.38 -11.66 -5.92
CA LEU A 150 -6.93 -12.90 -6.58
C LEU A 150 -8.05 -13.94 -6.69
N LEU A 151 -8.86 -14.07 -5.64
CA LEU A 151 -10.03 -14.94 -5.65
C LEU A 151 -11.04 -14.54 -6.73
N ARG A 152 -11.31 -13.24 -6.86
CA ARG A 152 -12.25 -12.69 -7.86
C ARG A 152 -11.69 -12.74 -9.27
N ARG A 153 -10.38 -12.52 -9.43
CA ARG A 153 -9.67 -12.53 -10.69
C ARG A 153 -9.67 -13.93 -11.32
N GLY A 154 -9.62 -14.98 -10.48
CA GLY A 154 -9.78 -16.36 -10.91
C GLY A 154 -8.54 -16.95 -11.60
N GLU A 155 -8.70 -18.12 -12.21
CA GLU A 155 -7.68 -18.75 -13.07
C GLU A 155 -6.30 -18.93 -12.39
N SER A 156 -5.22 -18.42 -12.99
CA SER A 156 -3.87 -18.51 -12.46
C SER A 156 -3.66 -17.68 -11.19
N TYR A 157 -4.48 -16.64 -10.95
CA TYR A 157 -4.42 -15.78 -9.76
C TYR A 157 -4.82 -16.51 -8.49
N VAL A 158 -5.78 -17.42 -8.61
CA VAL A 158 -6.16 -18.32 -7.52
C VAL A 158 -4.98 -19.20 -7.10
N LYS A 159 -4.24 -19.76 -8.06
CA LYS A 159 -3.08 -20.64 -7.76
C LYS A 159 -1.98 -19.88 -7.02
N GLU A 160 -1.70 -18.65 -7.42
CA GLU A 160 -0.78 -17.78 -6.69
C GLU A 160 -1.29 -17.47 -5.28
N GLY A 161 -2.57 -17.11 -5.13
CA GLY A 161 -3.13 -16.84 -3.80
C GLY A 161 -3.04 -18.05 -2.86
N ILE A 162 -3.21 -19.27 -3.38
CA ILE A 162 -3.01 -20.51 -2.62
C ILE A 162 -1.52 -20.70 -2.28
N SER A 163 -0.62 -20.51 -3.25
CA SER A 163 0.84 -20.62 -3.05
C SER A 163 1.36 -19.65 -2.00
N LEU A 164 0.82 -18.42 -1.97
CA LEU A 164 1.14 -17.41 -0.96
C LEU A 164 0.55 -17.71 0.43
N GLY A 165 -0.36 -18.69 0.53
CA GLY A 165 -1.06 -19.07 1.75
C GLY A 165 -2.17 -18.10 2.16
N ILE A 166 -2.61 -17.22 1.25
CA ILE A 166 -3.66 -16.22 1.51
C ILE A 166 -5.03 -16.65 0.99
N LEU A 167 -5.07 -17.64 0.10
CA LEU A 167 -6.24 -18.43 -0.26
C LEU A 167 -6.04 -19.87 0.18
N TYR A 168 -7.13 -20.63 0.27
CA TYR A 168 -7.09 -22.08 0.45
C TYR A 168 -8.27 -22.72 -0.28
N ASP A 169 -8.04 -23.94 -0.75
CA ASP A 169 -9.06 -24.81 -1.30
C ASP A 169 -9.48 -25.81 -0.21
N ASN A 170 -10.78 -25.92 0.06
CA ASN A 170 -11.33 -26.90 1.00
C ASN A 170 -11.94 -28.14 0.31
N GLY A 171 -11.74 -28.29 -1.00
CA GLY A 171 -12.28 -29.35 -1.83
C GLY A 171 -13.66 -29.06 -2.44
N GLN A 172 -14.32 -27.97 -2.02
CA GLN A 172 -15.61 -27.52 -2.55
C GLN A 172 -15.55 -26.11 -3.13
N THR A 173 -14.80 -25.24 -2.48
CA THR A 173 -14.68 -23.84 -2.87
C THR A 173 -13.36 -23.26 -2.40
N ILE A 174 -12.92 -22.22 -3.10
CA ILE A 174 -11.71 -21.49 -2.79
C ILE A 174 -12.10 -20.27 -1.96
N MET A 175 -11.43 -20.12 -0.82
CA MET A 175 -11.78 -19.10 0.17
C MET A 175 -10.55 -18.33 0.63
N VAL A 176 -10.78 -17.14 1.19
CA VAL A 176 -9.72 -16.35 1.83
C VAL A 176 -9.22 -17.04 3.10
N ASN A 177 -7.92 -17.34 3.14
CA ASN A 177 -7.28 -18.01 4.26
C ASN A 177 -6.86 -17.02 5.35
N ARG A 178 -7.81 -16.55 6.17
CA ARG A 178 -7.50 -15.61 7.27
C ARG A 178 -6.48 -16.15 8.27
N LYS A 179 -6.47 -17.48 8.49
CA LYS A 179 -5.47 -18.14 9.36
C LYS A 179 -4.09 -18.12 8.68
N GLY A 180 -4.03 -18.49 7.40
CA GLY A 180 -2.81 -18.45 6.59
C GLY A 180 -2.19 -17.06 6.50
N ILE A 181 -3.01 -16.01 6.28
CA ILE A 181 -2.55 -14.62 6.34
C ILE A 181 -1.89 -14.33 7.70
N ARG A 182 -2.52 -14.67 8.83
CA ARG A 182 -1.92 -14.44 10.16
C ARG A 182 -0.64 -15.24 10.36
N SER A 183 -0.59 -16.48 9.88
CA SER A 183 0.63 -17.30 9.93
C SER A 183 1.75 -16.67 9.11
N ARG A 184 1.45 -16.17 7.91
CA ARG A 184 2.41 -15.44 7.06
C ARG A 184 2.92 -14.18 7.76
N LEU A 185 2.04 -13.38 8.36
CA LEU A 185 2.43 -12.19 9.12
C LEU A 185 3.37 -12.53 10.27
N LYS A 186 3.07 -13.58 11.02
CA LYS A 186 3.91 -14.07 12.12
C LYS A 186 5.26 -14.56 11.62
N ASN A 187 5.27 -15.42 10.60
CA ASN A 187 6.46 -16.15 10.17
C ASN A 187 7.42 -15.28 9.35
N ASN A 188 6.90 -14.38 8.53
CA ASN A 188 7.73 -13.58 7.61
C ASN A 188 8.10 -12.22 8.21
N TYR A 189 7.26 -11.67 9.09
CA TYR A 189 7.43 -10.30 9.61
C TYR A 189 7.51 -10.23 11.14
N GLY A 190 7.34 -11.34 11.86
CA GLY A 190 7.28 -11.34 13.34
C GLY A 190 6.03 -10.67 13.90
N LEU A 191 5.02 -10.39 13.06
CA LEU A 191 3.86 -9.59 13.43
C LEU A 191 2.72 -10.46 13.95
N THR A 192 2.21 -10.11 15.13
CA THR A 192 1.01 -10.73 15.71
C THR A 192 0.11 -9.66 16.33
N LYS A 193 -1.09 -10.02 16.80
CA LYS A 193 -1.91 -9.08 17.59
C LYS A 193 -1.21 -8.63 18.88
N ALA A 194 -0.39 -9.49 19.49
CA ALA A 194 0.35 -9.19 20.71
C ALA A 194 1.67 -8.45 20.44
N THR A 195 2.25 -8.66 19.26
CA THR A 195 3.45 -7.98 18.75
C THR A 195 3.10 -7.26 17.45
N PRO A 196 2.29 -6.19 17.51
CA PRO A 196 1.68 -5.59 16.31
C PRO A 196 2.65 -4.78 15.47
N GLY A 197 3.89 -4.61 15.93
CA GLY A 197 4.90 -3.74 15.33
C GLY A 197 4.55 -2.26 15.49
N ASP A 198 5.35 -1.45 14.82
CA ASP A 198 5.31 0.00 14.90
C ASP A 198 4.05 0.61 14.26
N LEU A 199 3.72 1.83 14.69
CA LEU A 199 2.65 2.62 14.09
C LEU A 199 3.10 3.20 12.75
N LEU A 200 2.17 3.38 11.82
CA LEU A 200 2.48 3.89 10.48
C LEU A 200 3.26 5.22 10.49
N ASN A 201 2.95 6.12 11.42
CA ASN A 201 3.63 7.40 11.51
C ASN A 201 5.10 7.32 11.97
N THR A 202 5.54 6.19 12.54
CA THR A 202 6.95 5.92 12.91
C THR A 202 7.73 5.23 11.81
N CYS A 203 7.08 4.75 10.74
CA CYS A 203 7.75 4.19 9.57
C CYS A 203 8.50 5.24 8.72
N SER A 204 8.46 6.52 9.10
CA SER A 204 9.18 7.61 8.43
C SER A 204 10.23 8.23 9.33
N SER A 205 11.38 8.63 8.76
CA SER A 205 12.37 9.46 9.44
C SER A 205 12.49 10.83 8.73
N PRO A 206 12.12 11.95 9.37
CA PRO A 206 11.57 12.04 10.72
C PRO A 206 10.13 11.51 10.82
N ARG A 207 9.74 11.11 12.04
CA ARG A 207 8.36 10.69 12.38
C ARG A 207 7.35 11.79 12.06
N ILE A 208 6.20 11.43 11.48
CA ILE A 208 5.06 12.34 11.30
C ILE A 208 4.35 12.58 12.66
N ARG A 209 4.10 13.84 13.00
CA ARG A 209 3.50 14.25 14.28
C ARG A 209 2.33 15.19 14.04
N LEU A 210 1.39 15.21 14.99
CA LEU A 210 0.32 16.19 14.99
C LEU A 210 0.91 17.61 15.00
N PRO A 211 0.33 18.56 14.23
CA PRO A 211 0.70 19.96 14.32
C PRO A 211 0.49 20.45 15.75
N ARG A 212 1.52 21.06 16.36
CA ARG A 212 1.35 21.73 17.66
C ARG A 212 0.25 22.79 17.53
N LYS A 213 -0.63 22.90 18.54
CA LYS A 213 -1.50 24.08 18.65
C LYS A 213 -0.57 25.30 18.70
N LYS A 214 -0.74 26.24 17.77
CA LYS A 214 -0.10 27.55 17.92
C LYS A 214 -0.73 28.14 19.18
N PHE A 215 0.02 28.18 20.28
CA PHE A 215 -0.33 29.10 21.36
C PHE A 215 -0.18 30.49 20.74
N LEU A 216 -1.30 31.14 20.45
CA LEU A 216 -1.36 32.58 20.27
C LEU A 216 -1.04 33.18 21.64
N GLY A 217 0.25 33.20 21.98
CA GLY A 217 0.76 34.00 23.07
C GLY A 217 0.64 35.45 22.64
N ILE A 218 -0.36 36.13 23.21
CA ILE A 218 -0.35 37.58 23.35
C ILE A 218 0.91 37.91 24.15
N PHE A 219 1.84 38.61 23.51
CA PHE A 219 2.88 39.41 24.17
C PHE A 219 2.67 40.85 23.74
#